data_AF-A0A816F5G7-F1
#
_entry.id   AF-A0A816F5G7-F1
#
_cell.length_a   1.000
_cell.length_b   1.000
_cell.length_c   1.000
_cell.angle_alpha   90.00
_cell.angle_beta   90.00
_cell.angle_gamma   90.00
#
_symmetry.space_group_name_H-M   'P 1'
#
loop_
_entity.id
_entity.type
_entity.pdbx_description
1 polymer ?
#
loop_
_entity_poly.entity_id
_entity_poly.type
_entity_poly.pdbx_seq_one_letter_code
_entity_poly.pdbx_strand_id
1 'polypeptide(L)'
;MFNRDYVNGLIHTDDAFTFLRCDRSSPAFWEMKKKEFLAMFRQLGCPTIFPTLSAAETKWSEFIVILTQVLENNVITLEEAENLSYEKKCDLTRKDPVTCVRYFEHRLKCLWEILLAPCGPFEGNGLEDKYIRVEFQFRGSPHIHVCIRLKNAPKYDKNNPKSIEQCTVY
;
A
#
# COMPACT_ATOMS: atom_id res chain seq x y z
N MET A 1 -32.13 -24.83 4.56
CA MET A 1 -32.78 -23.50 4.57
C MET A 1 -32.28 -22.76 5.81
N PHE A 2 -31.79 -21.52 5.68
CA PHE A 2 -31.27 -20.77 6.83
C PHE A 2 -32.40 -20.37 7.79
N ASN A 3 -32.16 -20.47 9.10
CA ASN A 3 -33.10 -20.03 10.13
C ASN A 3 -33.18 -18.49 10.10
N ARG A 4 -34.35 -17.94 9.72
CA ARG A 4 -34.54 -16.51 9.54
C ARG A 4 -34.48 -15.73 10.85
N ASP A 5 -34.99 -16.30 11.95
CA ASP A 5 -35.00 -15.64 13.25
C ASP A 5 -33.57 -15.47 13.78
N TYR A 6 -32.74 -16.49 13.58
CA TYR A 6 -31.32 -16.44 13.91
C TYR A 6 -30.59 -15.37 13.09
N VAL A 7 -30.81 -15.34 11.76
CA VAL A 7 -30.19 -14.32 10.88
C VAL A 7 -30.64 -12.91 11.24
N ASN A 8 -31.92 -12.71 11.53
CA ASN A 8 -32.44 -11.42 11.98
C ASN A 8 -31.81 -10.99 13.31
N GLY A 9 -31.65 -11.93 14.25
CA GLY A 9 -30.93 -11.69 15.51
C GLY A 9 -29.54 -11.12 15.26
N LEU A 10 -28.74 -11.76 14.39
CA LEU A 10 -27.39 -11.32 14.05
C LEU A 10 -27.31 -9.91 13.44
N ILE A 11 -28.34 -9.47 12.73
CA ILE A 11 -28.41 -8.13 12.15
C ILE A 11 -28.77 -7.11 13.24
N HIS A 12 -29.74 -7.42 14.11
CA HIS A 12 -30.18 -6.50 15.16
C HIS A 12 -29.13 -6.30 16.26
N THR A 13 -28.27 -7.28 16.51
CA THR A 13 -27.20 -7.21 17.50
C THR A 13 -25.87 -6.71 16.93
N ASP A 14 -25.80 -6.41 15.62
CA ASP A 14 -24.56 -6.10 14.89
C ASP A 14 -23.48 -7.21 14.94
N ASP A 15 -23.84 -8.43 15.35
CA ASP A 15 -22.91 -9.57 15.44
C ASP A 15 -22.39 -9.96 14.05
N ALA A 16 -23.25 -9.92 13.03
CA ALA A 16 -22.87 -10.19 11.65
C ALA A 16 -21.83 -9.16 11.14
N PHE A 17 -22.05 -7.88 11.43
CA PHE A 17 -21.10 -6.82 11.05
C PHE A 17 -19.76 -7.01 11.77
N THR A 18 -19.81 -7.29 13.08
CA THR A 18 -18.64 -7.48 13.94
C THR A 18 -17.78 -8.66 13.51
N PHE A 19 -18.40 -9.75 13.07
CA PHE A 19 -17.69 -10.88 12.49
C PHE A 19 -17.12 -10.54 11.10
N LEU A 20 -17.95 -10.01 10.20
CA LEU A 20 -17.58 -9.80 8.80
C LEU A 20 -16.54 -8.69 8.61
N ARG A 21 -16.46 -7.68 9.48
CA ARG A 21 -15.42 -6.64 9.41
C ARG A 21 -13.99 -7.17 9.56
N CYS A 22 -13.79 -8.43 9.94
CA CYS A 22 -12.48 -9.08 9.98
C CYS A 22 -12.08 -9.72 8.64
N ASP A 23 -13.03 -9.94 7.73
CA ASP A 23 -12.79 -10.48 6.40
C ASP A 23 -12.64 -9.34 5.38
N ARG A 24 -11.45 -9.22 4.79
CA ARG A 24 -11.11 -8.17 3.81
C ARG A 24 -11.97 -8.21 2.55
N SER A 25 -12.56 -9.35 2.23
CA SER A 25 -13.44 -9.51 1.07
C SER A 25 -14.89 -9.11 1.37
N SER A 26 -15.24 -8.87 2.64
CA SER A 26 -16.61 -8.60 3.03
C SER A 26 -17.03 -7.13 2.81
N PRO A 27 -18.32 -6.88 2.52
CA PRO A 27 -18.86 -5.53 2.49
C PRO A 27 -18.68 -4.77 3.82
N ALA A 28 -18.77 -5.47 4.96
CA ALA A 28 -18.63 -4.86 6.29
C ALA A 28 -17.21 -4.30 6.52
N PHE A 29 -16.17 -5.02 6.07
CA PHE A 29 -14.80 -4.53 6.12
C PHE A 29 -14.63 -3.26 5.27
N TRP A 30 -15.14 -3.28 4.04
CA TRP A 30 -15.04 -2.11 3.14
C TRP A 30 -15.86 -0.92 3.64
N GLU A 31 -17.01 -1.15 4.25
CA GLU A 31 -17.80 -0.11 4.89
C GLU A 31 -17.03 0.53 6.06
N MET A 32 -16.45 -0.29 6.94
CA MET A 32 -15.60 0.18 8.04
C MET A 32 -14.43 1.02 7.51
N LYS A 33 -13.70 0.53 6.50
CA LYS A 33 -12.57 1.24 5.90
C LYS A 33 -12.98 2.55 5.24
N LYS A 34 -14.12 2.59 4.56
CA LYS A 34 -14.68 3.83 4.01
C LYS A 34 -15.02 4.84 5.11
N LYS A 35 -15.65 4.40 6.21
CA LYS A 35 -15.98 5.26 7.35
C LYS A 35 -14.72 5.83 8.01
N GLU A 36 -13.71 4.99 8.24
CA GLU A 36 -12.39 5.39 8.76
C GLU A 36 -11.75 6.48 7.87
N PHE A 37 -11.68 6.23 6.56
CA PHE A 37 -11.12 7.18 5.60
C PHE A 37 -11.86 8.53 5.61
N LEU A 38 -13.20 8.50 5.56
CA LEU A 38 -14.00 9.73 5.59
C LEU A 38 -13.86 10.49 6.92
N ALA A 39 -13.75 9.78 8.04
CA ALA A 39 -13.51 10.39 9.34
C ALA A 39 -12.16 11.12 9.38
N MET A 40 -11.10 10.49 8.86
CA MET A 40 -9.78 11.13 8.74
C MET A 40 -9.85 12.41 7.88
N PHE A 41 -10.57 12.40 6.77
CA PHE A 41 -10.76 13.61 5.95
C PHE A 41 -11.50 14.72 6.70
N ARG A 42 -12.53 14.38 7.46
CA ARG A 42 -13.32 15.37 8.22
C ARG A 42 -12.55 15.97 9.39
N GLN A 43 -11.71 15.18 10.05
CA GLN A 43 -10.98 15.60 11.26
C GLN A 43 -9.61 16.22 10.93
N LEU A 44 -8.87 15.62 10.00
CA LEU A 44 -7.48 16.01 9.68
C LEU A 44 -7.39 16.83 8.37
N GLY A 45 -8.48 16.93 7.61
CA GLY A 45 -8.50 17.62 6.33
C GLY A 45 -7.91 16.81 5.16
N CYS A 46 -7.68 17.53 4.06
CA CYS A 46 -7.13 16.98 2.82
C CYS A 46 -5.69 16.48 3.03
N PRO A 47 -5.30 15.30 2.50
CA PRO A 47 -3.91 14.88 2.50
C PRO A 47 -3.03 15.83 1.68
N THR A 48 -1.76 15.91 2.07
CA THR A 48 -0.74 16.70 1.38
C THR A 48 -0.26 16.00 0.11
N ILE A 49 -0.04 14.68 0.17
CA ILE A 49 0.52 13.89 -0.93
C ILE A 49 -0.28 12.61 -1.09
N PHE A 50 -0.48 12.18 -2.34
CA PHE A 50 -1.16 10.93 -2.70
C PHE A 50 -0.26 10.02 -3.56
N PRO A 51 0.74 9.32 -2.98
CA PRO A 51 1.55 8.41 -3.78
C PRO A 51 0.86 7.07 -4.01
N THR A 52 1.12 6.49 -5.18
CA THR A 52 0.78 5.09 -5.51
C THR A 52 2.04 4.28 -5.72
N LEU A 53 2.06 3.05 -5.18
CA LEU A 53 3.22 2.16 -5.24
C LEU A 53 2.81 0.84 -5.87
N SER A 54 3.45 0.47 -6.98
CA SER A 54 3.23 -0.80 -7.67
C SER A 54 4.41 -1.72 -7.48
N ALA A 55 4.15 -3.00 -7.23
CA ALA A 55 5.20 -4.00 -7.34
C ALA A 55 5.67 -4.14 -8.80
N ALA A 56 6.98 -4.28 -8.95
CA ALA A 56 7.67 -4.46 -10.22
C ALA A 56 8.74 -5.56 -10.07
N GLU A 57 8.29 -6.73 -9.65
CA GLU A 57 9.13 -7.85 -9.18
C GLU A 57 10.15 -8.29 -10.23
N THR A 58 9.77 -8.27 -11.52
CA THR A 58 10.64 -8.63 -12.65
C THR A 58 11.75 -7.61 -12.93
N LYS A 59 11.74 -6.46 -12.26
CA LYS A 59 12.74 -5.40 -12.38
C LYS A 59 13.72 -5.36 -11.22
N TRP A 60 13.51 -6.15 -10.17
CA TRP A 60 14.38 -6.19 -9.00
C TRP A 60 15.38 -7.33 -9.14
N SER A 61 16.55 -7.07 -9.72
CA SER A 61 17.57 -8.10 -9.95
C SER A 61 17.97 -8.81 -8.66
N GLU A 62 18.08 -8.08 -7.56
CA GLU A 62 18.31 -8.62 -6.22
C GLU A 62 17.24 -9.62 -5.78
N PHE A 63 15.99 -9.39 -6.18
CA PHE A 63 14.87 -10.28 -5.89
C PHE A 63 14.88 -11.51 -6.79
N ILE A 64 15.25 -11.35 -8.07
CA ILE A 64 15.40 -12.45 -9.01
C ILE A 64 16.53 -13.40 -8.58
N VAL A 65 17.63 -12.89 -8.02
CA VAL A 65 18.68 -13.72 -7.40
C VAL A 65 18.08 -14.58 -6.27
N ILE A 66 17.31 -13.97 -5.36
CA ILE A 66 16.66 -14.67 -4.24
C ILE A 66 15.71 -15.75 -4.76
N LEU A 67 14.86 -15.44 -5.72
CA LEU A 67 13.91 -16.41 -6.28
C LEU A 67 14.62 -17.58 -6.98
N THR A 68 15.69 -17.30 -7.74
CA THR A 68 16.46 -18.34 -8.42
C THR A 68 17.15 -19.26 -7.41
N GLN A 69 17.69 -18.70 -6.33
CA GLN A 69 18.28 -19.46 -5.25
C GLN A 69 17.25 -20.35 -4.53
N VAL A 70 16.09 -19.79 -4.19
CA VAL A 70 15.04 -20.52 -3.44
C VAL A 70 14.37 -21.60 -4.28
N LEU A 71 14.07 -21.33 -5.55
CA LEU A 71 13.29 -22.22 -6.40
C LEU A 71 14.14 -23.22 -7.19
N GLU A 72 15.37 -22.86 -7.53
CA GLU A 72 16.21 -23.64 -8.45
C GLU A 72 17.53 -24.09 -7.81
N ASN A 73 17.77 -23.70 -6.55
CA ASN A 73 19.01 -23.98 -5.81
C ASN A 73 20.26 -23.51 -6.58
N ASN A 74 20.13 -22.41 -7.32
CA ASN A 74 21.19 -21.82 -8.12
C ASN A 74 21.43 -20.36 -7.70
N VAL A 75 22.67 -20.02 -7.38
CA VAL A 75 23.07 -18.66 -7.00
C VAL A 75 23.65 -17.97 -8.23
N ILE A 76 22.94 -16.96 -8.71
CA ILE A 76 23.36 -16.13 -9.85
C ILE A 76 23.79 -14.75 -9.37
N THR A 77 24.58 -14.07 -10.18
CA THR A 77 24.98 -12.67 -9.99
C THR A 77 23.84 -11.71 -10.34
N LEU A 78 23.97 -10.44 -9.92
CA LEU A 78 23.01 -9.39 -10.30
C LEU A 78 22.97 -9.15 -11.81
N GLU A 79 24.12 -9.24 -12.49
CA GLU A 79 24.23 -9.08 -13.94
C GLU A 79 23.51 -10.23 -14.67
N GLU A 80 23.72 -11.46 -14.24
CA GLU A 80 22.99 -12.62 -14.78
C GLU A 80 21.48 -12.48 -14.54
N ALA A 81 21.07 -12.08 -13.33
CA ALA A 81 19.67 -11.85 -13.00
C ALA A 81 19.04 -10.75 -13.87
N GLU A 82 19.77 -9.68 -14.17
CA GLU A 82 19.31 -8.61 -15.05
C GLU A 82 19.14 -9.10 -16.50
N ASN A 83 20.05 -9.95 -16.97
CA ASN A 83 20.06 -10.51 -18.33
C ASN A 83 19.11 -11.70 -18.54
N LEU A 84 18.48 -12.25 -17.49
CA LEU A 84 17.46 -13.28 -17.63
C LEU A 84 16.29 -12.80 -18.51
N SER A 85 15.74 -13.72 -19.32
CA SER A 85 14.59 -13.41 -20.16
C SER A 85 13.37 -12.99 -19.32
N TYR A 86 12.51 -12.17 -19.91
CA TYR A 86 11.29 -11.72 -19.24
C TYR A 86 10.39 -12.89 -18.85
N GLU A 87 10.28 -13.91 -19.70
CA GLU A 87 9.51 -15.12 -19.46
C GLU A 87 10.03 -15.87 -18.23
N LYS A 88 11.35 -16.02 -18.11
CA LYS A 88 11.97 -16.68 -16.96
C LYS A 88 11.69 -15.90 -15.68
N LYS A 89 11.82 -14.58 -15.69
CA LYS A 89 11.50 -13.73 -14.54
C LYS A 89 10.03 -13.86 -14.13
N CYS A 90 9.12 -13.90 -15.10
CA CYS A 90 7.69 -14.10 -14.84
C CYS A 90 7.38 -15.50 -14.30
N ASP A 91 8.11 -16.52 -14.74
CA ASP A 91 7.96 -17.88 -14.25
C ASP A 91 8.41 -17.99 -12.79
N LEU A 92 9.57 -17.42 -12.45
CA LEU A 92 10.08 -17.35 -11.08
C LEU A 92 9.08 -16.66 -10.13
N THR A 93 8.55 -15.49 -10.51
CA THR A 93 7.60 -14.75 -9.65
C THR A 93 6.27 -15.47 -9.49
N ARG A 94 5.79 -16.16 -10.53
CA ARG A 94 4.54 -16.94 -10.48
C ARG A 94 4.67 -18.19 -9.61
N LYS A 95 5.85 -18.80 -9.58
CA LYS A 95 6.13 -20.02 -8.79
C LYS A 95 6.14 -19.75 -7.28
N ASP A 96 6.52 -18.55 -6.85
CA ASP A 96 6.50 -18.17 -5.43
C ASP A 96 5.86 -16.78 -5.18
N PRO A 97 4.52 -16.69 -5.25
CA PRO A 97 3.81 -15.44 -4.99
C PRO A 97 3.91 -15.01 -3.51
N VAL A 98 4.15 -15.94 -2.58
CA VAL A 98 4.25 -15.63 -1.15
C VAL A 98 5.52 -14.83 -0.88
N THR A 99 6.65 -15.28 -1.44
CA THR A 99 7.92 -14.56 -1.34
C THR A 99 7.86 -13.23 -2.08
N CYS A 100 7.15 -13.13 -3.20
CA CYS A 100 6.87 -11.84 -3.88
C CYS A 100 6.20 -10.83 -2.94
N VAL A 101 5.10 -11.23 -2.28
CA VAL A 101 4.37 -10.34 -1.37
C VAL A 101 5.21 -9.95 -0.16
N ARG A 102 5.95 -10.91 0.44
CA ARG A 102 6.84 -10.64 1.58
C ARG A 102 7.96 -9.66 1.22
N TYR A 103 8.56 -9.84 0.05
CA TYR A 103 9.63 -8.98 -0.41
C TYR A 103 9.13 -7.56 -0.69
N PHE A 104 7.96 -7.43 -1.31
CA PHE A 104 7.31 -6.13 -1.49
C PHE A 104 6.98 -5.45 -0.15
N GLU A 105 6.45 -6.20 0.83
CA GLU A 105 6.19 -5.69 2.18
C GLU A 105 7.49 -5.19 2.84
N HIS A 106 8.60 -5.92 2.68
CA HIS A 106 9.91 -5.48 3.17
C HIS A 106 10.36 -4.17 2.52
N ARG A 107 10.29 -4.05 1.19
CA ARG A 107 10.59 -2.80 0.49
C ARG A 107 9.73 -1.63 0.97
N LEU A 108 8.44 -1.88 1.23
CA LEU A 108 7.53 -0.87 1.75
C LEU A 108 7.94 -0.39 3.14
N LYS A 109 8.39 -1.31 4.02
CA LYS A 109 8.92 -0.95 5.35
C LYS A 109 10.15 -0.05 5.22
N CYS A 110 11.12 -0.43 4.38
CA CYS A 110 12.30 0.40 4.14
C CYS A 110 11.94 1.77 3.55
N LEU A 111 10.97 1.82 2.63
CA LEU A 111 10.47 3.11 2.11
C LEU A 111 9.92 3.97 3.26
N TRP A 112 9.14 3.41 4.19
CA TRP A 112 8.65 4.16 5.33
C TRP A 112 9.76 4.65 6.25
N GLU A 113 10.80 3.86 6.48
CA GLU A 113 11.97 4.28 7.26
C GLU A 113 12.67 5.49 6.61
N ILE A 114 12.82 5.49 5.28
CA ILE A 114 13.39 6.62 4.54
C ILE A 114 12.48 7.85 4.62
N LEU A 115 11.18 7.68 4.41
CA LEU A 115 10.21 8.80 4.44
C LEU A 115 10.06 9.42 5.84
N LEU A 116 10.30 8.63 6.90
CA LEU A 116 10.20 9.07 8.30
C LEU A 116 11.56 9.51 8.88
N ALA A 117 12.66 9.35 8.16
CA ALA A 117 13.98 9.73 8.63
C ALA A 117 14.04 11.25 8.89
N PRO A 118 14.78 11.70 9.93
CA PRO A 118 14.96 13.13 10.21
C PRO A 118 15.55 13.91 9.01
N CYS A 119 16.48 13.29 8.28
CA CYS A 119 17.07 13.77 7.04
C CYS A 119 16.37 13.19 5.79
N GLY A 120 15.10 12.81 5.93
CA GLY A 120 14.29 12.26 4.85
C GLY A 120 13.80 13.36 3.89
N PRO A 121 13.09 12.98 2.83
CA PRO A 121 12.60 13.91 1.80
C PRO A 121 11.57 14.93 2.32
N PHE A 122 11.04 14.74 3.53
CA PHE A 122 10.09 15.64 4.18
C PHE A 122 10.71 16.38 5.37
N GLU A 123 12.02 16.64 5.32
CA GLU A 123 12.71 17.44 6.34
C GLU A 123 11.98 18.77 6.59
N GLY A 124 11.80 19.13 7.86
CA GLY A 124 11.03 20.31 8.28
C GLY A 124 9.49 20.14 8.24
N ASN A 125 8.97 19.18 7.47
CA ASN A 125 7.53 18.90 7.33
C ASN A 125 7.22 17.43 7.67
N GLY A 126 7.49 17.05 8.92
CA GLY A 126 7.37 15.66 9.36
C GLY A 126 6.00 15.03 9.09
N LEU A 127 5.96 13.71 8.90
CA LEU A 127 4.73 12.97 8.66
C LEU A 127 3.83 13.01 9.90
N GLU A 128 2.64 13.59 9.75
CA GLU A 128 1.65 13.71 10.84
C GLU A 128 0.75 12.47 10.88
N ASP A 129 0.25 12.04 9.72
CA ASP A 129 -0.68 10.92 9.61
C ASP A 129 -0.64 10.32 8.20
N LYS A 130 -1.05 9.04 8.09
CA LYS A 130 -1.18 8.37 6.79
C LYS A 130 -2.33 7.38 6.77
N TYR A 131 -3.02 7.30 5.64
CA TYR A 131 -3.95 6.23 5.32
C TYR A 131 -3.39 5.38 4.19
N ILE A 132 -3.41 4.05 4.34
CA ILE A 132 -2.88 3.11 3.36
C ILE A 132 -3.99 2.13 2.95
N ARG A 133 -4.23 2.01 1.64
CA ARG A 133 -5.07 0.97 1.05
C ARG A 133 -4.21 0.07 0.17
N VAL A 134 -4.27 -1.24 0.41
CA VAL A 134 -3.63 -2.26 -0.42
C VAL A 134 -4.70 -2.90 -1.29
N GLU A 135 -4.45 -2.90 -2.60
CA GLU A 135 -5.24 -3.56 -3.63
C GLU A 135 -4.37 -4.58 -4.34
N PHE A 136 -4.91 -5.74 -4.69
CA PHE A 136 -4.19 -6.73 -5.48
C PHE A 136 -4.62 -6.61 -6.94
N GLN A 137 -3.66 -6.36 -7.83
CA GLN A 137 -3.91 -6.28 -9.26
C GLN A 137 -4.22 -7.68 -9.83
N PHE A 138 -4.77 -7.73 -11.05
CA PHE A 138 -5.11 -9.00 -11.74
C PHE A 138 -4.00 -10.05 -11.78
N ARG A 139 -2.74 -9.62 -11.72
CA ARG A 139 -1.55 -10.48 -11.67
C ARG A 139 -1.20 -11.02 -10.27
N GLY A 140 -2.01 -10.73 -9.26
CA GLY A 140 -1.76 -11.13 -7.86
C GLY A 140 -0.70 -10.28 -7.15
N SER A 141 -0.19 -9.24 -7.79
CA SER A 141 0.78 -8.32 -7.20
C SER A 141 0.08 -7.19 -6.43
N PRO A 142 0.63 -6.79 -5.27
CA PRO A 142 0.09 -5.68 -4.49
C PRO A 142 0.33 -4.33 -5.19
N HIS A 143 -0.66 -3.46 -5.07
CA HIS A 143 -0.66 -2.07 -5.44
C HIS A 143 -1.18 -1.24 -4.27
N ILE A 144 -0.44 -0.23 -3.88
CA ILE A 144 -0.71 0.54 -2.68
C ILE A 144 -1.13 1.94 -3.09
N HIS A 145 -2.24 2.40 -2.51
CA HIS A 145 -2.63 3.80 -2.50
C HIS A 145 -2.39 4.36 -1.11
N VAL A 146 -1.74 5.51 -1.03
CA VAL A 146 -1.45 6.17 0.24
C VAL A 146 -1.99 7.60 0.19
N CYS A 147 -2.60 8.04 1.29
CA CYS A 147 -2.79 9.45 1.59
C CYS A 147 -1.83 9.83 2.72
N ILE A 148 -0.94 10.80 2.49
CA ILE A 148 0.03 11.28 3.49
C ILE A 148 -0.34 12.71 3.88
N ARG A 149 -0.32 12.99 5.18
CA ARG A 149 -0.41 14.33 5.75
C ARG A 149 0.94 14.71 6.34
N LEU A 150 1.49 15.82 5.86
CA LEU A 150 2.71 16.40 6.39
C LEU A 150 2.36 17.57 7.31
N LYS A 151 3.08 17.67 8.42
CA LYS A 151 3.00 18.81 9.32
C LYS A 151 3.47 20.06 8.59
N ASN A 152 2.76 21.18 8.80
CA ASN A 152 3.08 22.48 8.21
C ASN A 152 3.09 22.52 6.67
N ALA A 153 2.46 21.55 6.01
CA ALA A 153 2.33 21.57 4.56
C ALA A 153 1.67 22.88 4.07
N PRO A 154 2.15 23.45 2.94
CA PRO A 154 1.54 24.63 2.36
C PRO A 154 0.09 24.34 1.96
N LYS A 155 -0.79 25.33 2.17
CA LYS A 155 -2.22 25.22 1.85
C LYS A 155 -2.52 26.05 0.61
N TYR A 156 -3.03 25.39 -0.42
CA TYR A 156 -3.52 26.06 -1.60
C TYR A 156 -4.76 26.91 -1.29
N ASP A 157 -4.75 28.16 -1.72
CA ASP A 157 -5.89 29.07 -1.69
C ASP A 157 -6.03 29.73 -3.06
N LYS A 158 -7.13 29.42 -3.75
CA LYS A 158 -7.45 29.96 -5.08
C LYS A 158 -7.44 31.48 -5.13
N ASN A 159 -7.73 32.15 -4.01
CA ASN A 159 -7.80 33.61 -3.93
C ASN A 159 -6.45 34.25 -3.58
N ASN A 160 -5.43 33.46 -3.25
CA ASN A 160 -4.11 33.93 -2.89
C ASN A 160 -3.06 33.37 -3.89
N PRO A 161 -2.64 34.15 -4.90
CA PRO A 161 -1.64 33.72 -5.88
C PRO A 161 -0.33 33.24 -5.25
N LYS A 162 0.08 33.79 -4.10
CA LYS A 162 1.29 33.37 -3.39
C LYS A 162 1.19 31.95 -2.82
N SER A 163 -0.03 31.47 -2.57
CA SER A 163 -0.23 30.09 -2.12
C SER A 163 0.14 29.08 -3.20
N ILE A 164 0.05 29.45 -4.48
CA ILE A 164 0.47 28.61 -5.60
C ILE A 164 1.98 28.42 -5.55
N GLU A 165 2.72 29.53 -5.48
CA GLU A 165 4.19 29.50 -5.39
C GLU A 165 4.66 28.65 -4.20
N GLN A 166 4.05 28.84 -3.02
CA GLN A 166 4.36 28.05 -1.82
C GLN A 166 4.08 26.55 -1.96
N CYS A 167 3.10 26.15 -2.78
CA CYS A 167 2.79 24.74 -3.03
C CYS A 167 3.63 24.12 -4.16
N THR A 168 4.28 24.93 -4.99
CA THR A 168 5.03 24.47 -6.17
C THR A 168 6.55 24.53 -6.01
N VAL A 169 7.05 25.36 -5.09
CA VAL A 169 8.48 25.53 -4.85
C VAL A 169 8.89 24.57 -3.72
N TYR A 170 9.58 23.49 -4.10
CA TYR A 170 10.33 22.59 -3.21
C TYR A 170 11.78 22.55 -3.68
#